data_AF-A0A2H9P5T3-F1
#
_entry.id   AF-A0A2H9P5T3-F1
#
_cell.length_a   1.000
_cell.length_b   1.000
_cell.length_c   1.000
_cell.angle_alpha   90.00
_cell.angle_beta   90.00
_cell.angle_gamma   90.00
#
_symmetry.space_group_name_H-M   'P 1'
#
loop_
_entity.id
_entity.type
_entity.pdbx_description
1 polymer ?
#
loop_
_entity_poly.entity_id
_entity_poly.type
_entity_poly.pdbx_seq_one_letter_code
_entity_poly.pdbx_strand_id
1 'polypeptide(L)'
;MGSGFDALIGELCWGRMEIAVIIAVIFASMDRSWKQRLAGAALGIVAIVGIFNPLRIAASILSGSEFVHDVLFRLTLLLAIVGWYAFWYLYLTRRARKGGCWQ
;
A
#
# COMPACT_ATOMS: atom_id res chain seq x y z
N MET A 1 35.98 8.45 3.88
CA MET A 1 34.79 8.81 3.08
C MET A 1 33.99 7.54 2.86
N GLY A 2 32.99 7.28 3.70
CA GLY A 2 32.26 6.01 3.69
C GLY A 2 31.21 6.00 4.79
N SER A 3 30.15 6.80 4.61
CA SER A 3 29.06 6.94 5.58
C SER A 3 27.86 7.66 4.93
N GLY A 4 27.35 7.11 3.82
CA GLY A 4 26.22 7.71 3.10
C GLY A 4 25.18 6.72 2.56
N PHE A 5 25.57 5.47 2.29
CA PHE A 5 24.68 4.49 1.66
C PHE A 5 23.99 3.53 2.65
N ASP A 6 24.55 3.31 3.84
CA ASP A 6 24.03 2.30 4.78
C ASP A 6 22.93 2.81 5.72
N ALA A 7 22.79 4.13 5.91
CA ALA A 7 21.98 4.68 7.01
C ALA A 7 20.48 4.89 6.70
N LEU A 8 20.03 4.84 5.43
CA LEU A 8 18.65 5.20 5.07
C LEU A 8 17.76 4.07 4.50
N ILE A 9 18.29 2.86 4.31
CA ILE A 9 17.47 1.70 3.93
C ILE A 9 16.63 1.19 5.13
N GLY A 10 16.97 1.59 6.37
CA GLY A 10 16.46 0.95 7.60
C GLY A 10 15.01 1.27 8.01
N GLU A 11 14.44 2.42 7.66
CA GLU A 11 13.15 2.86 8.25
C GLU A 11 12.10 3.32 7.23
N LEU A 12 12.48 4.10 6.21
CA LEU A 12 11.51 4.62 5.22
C LEU A 12 11.07 3.54 4.21
N CYS A 13 11.98 2.61 3.87
CA CYS A 13 11.71 1.55 2.91
C CYS A 13 10.80 0.44 3.44
N TRP A 14 10.52 0.43 4.76
CA TRP A 14 9.71 -0.59 5.44
C TRP A 14 8.20 -0.45 5.16
N GLY A 15 7.76 0.68 4.60
CA GLY A 15 6.37 0.89 4.19
C GLY A 15 5.43 1.32 5.34
N ARG A 16 6.00 1.84 6.45
CA ARG A 16 5.22 2.19 7.66
C ARG A 16 4.15 3.25 7.39
N MET A 17 4.46 4.25 6.57
CA MET A 17 3.51 5.31 6.24
C MET A 17 2.36 4.78 5.39
N GLU A 18 2.66 3.95 4.39
CA GLU A 18 1.68 3.32 3.52
C GLU A 18 0.74 2.44 4.33
N ILE A 19 1.28 1.64 5.25
CA ILE A 19 0.50 0.81 6.16
C ILE A 19 -0.40 1.69 7.05
N ALA A 20 0.14 2.74 7.66
CA ALA A 20 -0.64 3.62 8.52
C ALA A 20 -1.80 4.28 7.77
N VAL A 21 -1.55 4.79 6.55
CA VAL A 21 -2.57 5.45 5.74
C VAL A 21 -3.61 4.46 5.22
N ILE A 22 -3.20 3.25 4.81
CA ILE A 22 -4.14 2.25 4.29
C ILE A 22 -5.06 1.72 5.38
N ILE A 23 -4.52 1.52 6.59
CA ILE A 23 -5.33 1.15 7.75
C ILE A 23 -6.29 2.31 8.05
N ALA A 24 -5.80 3.55 8.16
CA ALA A 24 -6.64 4.69 8.48
C ALA A 24 -7.82 4.83 7.51
N VAL A 25 -7.58 4.75 6.19
CA VAL A 25 -8.63 4.92 5.19
C VAL A 25 -9.64 3.76 5.19
N ILE A 26 -9.18 2.51 5.38
CA ILE A 26 -10.05 1.33 5.43
C ILE A 26 -10.92 1.35 6.69
N PHE A 27 -10.36 1.76 7.83
CA PHE A 27 -11.10 1.85 9.08
C PHE A 27 -12.09 3.03 9.09
N ALA A 28 -11.78 4.11 8.38
CA ALA A 28 -12.69 5.23 8.16
C ALA A 28 -13.90 4.88 7.25
N SER A 29 -13.85 3.79 6.46
CA SER A 29 -14.97 3.35 5.61
C SER A 29 -16.14 2.78 6.42
N MET A 30 -17.03 3.67 6.87
CA MET A 30 -18.16 3.32 7.74
C MET A 30 -19.19 2.37 7.12
N ASP A 31 -19.29 2.32 5.79
CA ASP A 31 -20.21 1.50 5.02
C ASP A 31 -19.85 -0.01 5.01
N ARG A 32 -18.69 -0.38 5.56
CA ARG A 32 -18.21 -1.78 5.60
C ARG A 32 -18.25 -2.38 6.99
N SER A 33 -18.53 -3.67 7.06
CA SER A 33 -18.49 -4.43 8.32
C SER A 33 -17.05 -4.54 8.85
N TRP A 34 -16.91 -4.67 10.17
CA TRP A 34 -15.59 -4.79 10.83
C TRP A 34 -14.72 -5.91 10.25
N LYS A 35 -15.33 -7.07 9.94
CA LYS A 35 -14.64 -8.22 9.33
C LYS A 35 -14.05 -7.88 7.96
N GLN A 36 -14.78 -7.11 7.15
CA GLN A 36 -14.33 -6.68 5.82
C GLN A 36 -13.20 -5.65 5.91
N ARG A 37 -13.25 -4.75 6.90
CA ARG A 37 -12.18 -3.78 7.18
C ARG A 37 -10.90 -4.49 7.62
N LEU A 38 -10.99 -5.42 8.57
CA LEU A 38 -9.86 -6.25 9.00
C LEU A 38 -9.23 -7.03 7.85
N ALA A 39 -10.04 -7.69 7.02
CA ALA A 39 -9.55 -8.41 5.85
C ALA A 39 -8.88 -7.47 4.84
N GLY A 40 -9.48 -6.29 4.59
CA GLY A 40 -8.90 -5.27 3.71
C GLY A 40 -7.56 -4.74 4.21
N ALA A 41 -7.48 -4.44 5.50
CA ALA A 41 -6.26 -3.94 6.14
C ALA A 41 -5.16 -5.01 6.13
N ALA A 42 -5.47 -6.25 6.53
CA ALA A 42 -4.51 -7.34 6.53
C ALA A 42 -3.96 -7.63 5.13
N LEU A 43 -4.83 -7.74 4.13
CA LEU A 43 -4.41 -7.94 2.74
C LEU A 43 -3.64 -6.74 2.19
N GLY A 44 -3.99 -5.51 2.60
CA GLY A 44 -3.27 -4.29 2.22
C GLY A 44 -1.86 -4.24 2.78
N ILE A 45 -1.66 -4.62 4.04
CA ILE A 45 -0.34 -4.75 4.66
C ILE A 45 0.50 -5.78 3.88
N VAL A 46 -0.07 -6.94 3.58
CA VAL A 46 0.62 -7.99 2.80
C VAL A 46 0.99 -7.49 1.41
N ALA A 47 0.11 -6.75 0.72
CA ALA A 47 0.41 -6.19 -0.59
C ALA A 47 1.53 -5.14 -0.52
N ILE A 48 1.50 -4.23 0.45
CA ILE A 48 2.52 -3.19 0.62
C ILE A 48 3.89 -3.83 0.93
N VAL A 49 3.95 -4.70 1.94
CA VAL A 49 5.21 -5.30 2.40
C VAL A 49 5.74 -6.34 1.42
N GLY A 50 4.86 -7.14 0.82
CA GLY A 50 5.24 -8.26 -0.04
C GLY A 50 5.45 -7.90 -1.50
N ILE A 51 4.84 -6.82 -2.00
CA ILE A 51 4.87 -6.47 -3.44
C ILE A 51 5.47 -5.08 -3.65
N PHE A 52 4.85 -4.04 -3.09
CA PHE A 52 5.25 -2.66 -3.39
C PHE A 52 6.62 -2.30 -2.82
N ASN A 53 6.95 -2.76 -1.60
CA ASN A 53 8.24 -2.51 -0.98
C ASN A 53 9.41 -3.15 -1.74
N PRO A 54 9.41 -4.48 -2.05
CA PRO A 54 10.48 -5.09 -2.83
C PRO A 54 10.63 -4.47 -4.22
N LEU A 55 9.51 -4.17 -4.89
CA LEU A 55 9.54 -3.53 -6.21
C LEU A 55 10.23 -2.16 -6.15
N ARG A 56 9.91 -1.36 -5.12
CA ARG A 56 10.57 -0.07 -4.89
C ARG A 56 12.07 -0.24 -4.62
N ILE A 57 12.45 -1.16 -3.73
CA ILE A 57 13.87 -1.38 -3.40
C ILE A 57 14.65 -1.79 -4.65
N ALA A 58 14.11 -2.71 -5.45
CA ALA A 58 14.72 -3.14 -6.70
C ALA A 58 14.88 -1.98 -7.70
N ALA A 59 13.83 -1.17 -7.89
CA ALA A 59 13.87 -0.03 -8.80
C ALA A 59 14.84 1.06 -8.33
N SER A 60 14.89 1.32 -7.02
CA SER A 60 15.81 2.28 -6.41
C SER A 60 17.27 1.87 -6.64
N ILE A 61 17.62 0.60 -6.37
CA ILE A 61 18.98 0.07 -6.58
C ILE A 61 19.39 0.16 -8.05
N LEU A 62 18.48 -0.17 -8.98
CA LEU A 62 18.77 -0.14 -10.41
C LEU A 62 19.03 1.30 -10.92
N SER A 63 18.33 2.29 -10.37
CA SER A 63 18.42 3.67 -10.86
C SER A 63 19.70 4.40 -10.44
N GLY A 64 20.26 4.08 -9.26
CA GLY A 64 21.43 4.77 -8.70
C GLY A 64 21.26 6.28 -8.46
N SER A 65 20.05 6.84 -8.65
CA SER A 65 19.77 8.28 -8.60
C SER A 65 18.83 8.61 -7.44
N GLU A 66 19.26 9.53 -6.57
CA GLU A 66 18.48 10.02 -5.43
C GLU A 66 17.16 10.69 -5.87
N PHE A 67 17.17 11.43 -6.97
CA PHE A 67 15.97 12.02 -7.55
C PHE A 67 14.95 10.95 -7.98
N VAL A 68 15.41 9.88 -8.63
CA VAL A 68 14.55 8.79 -9.07
C VAL A 68 13.98 8.04 -7.88
N HIS A 69 14.79 7.81 -6.84
CA HIS A 69 14.34 7.23 -5.58
C HIS A 69 13.16 8.01 -4.97
N ASP A 70 13.28 9.33 -4.87
CA ASP A 70 12.25 10.18 -4.27
C ASP A 70 10.95 10.23 -5.08
N VAL A 71 11.07 10.30 -6.41
CA VAL A 71 9.90 10.30 -7.31
C VAL A 71 9.20 8.94 -7.26
N LEU A 72 9.96 7.84 -7.35
CA LEU A 72 9.42 6.49 -7.25
C LEU A 72 8.76 6.26 -5.89
N PHE A 73 9.32 6.78 -4.81
CA PHE A 73 8.71 6.68 -3.48
C PHE A 73 7.32 7.33 -3.46
N ARG A 74 7.19 8.57 -3.94
CA ARG A 74 5.91 9.30 -3.94
C ARG A 74 4.88 8.65 -4.86
N LEU A 75 5.30 8.20 -6.04
CA LEU A 75 4.42 7.52 -6.98
C LEU A 75 3.95 6.17 -6.44
N THR A 76 4.86 5.39 -5.87
CA THR A 76 4.53 4.09 -5.28
C THR A 76 3.57 4.26 -4.11
N LEU A 77 3.78 5.27 -3.26
CA LEU A 77 2.89 5.58 -2.14
C LEU A 77 1.48 5.95 -2.64
N LEU A 78 1.38 6.83 -3.64
CA LEU A 78 0.09 7.21 -4.24
C LEU A 78 -0.62 6.00 -4.85
N LEU A 79 0.07 5.23 -5.69
CA LEU A 79 -0.50 4.09 -6.41
C LEU A 79 -0.86 2.94 -5.47
N ALA A 80 -0.03 2.65 -4.47
CA ALA A 80 -0.31 1.62 -3.48
C ALA A 80 -1.56 1.97 -2.67
N ILE A 81 -1.65 3.20 -2.15
CA ILE A 81 -2.80 3.60 -1.32
C ILE A 81 -4.08 3.69 -2.14
N VAL A 82 -4.07 4.49 -3.22
CA VAL A 82 -5.27 4.73 -4.04
C VAL A 82 -5.67 3.46 -4.78
N GLY A 83 -4.71 2.79 -5.41
CA GLY A 83 -4.95 1.57 -6.19
C GLY A 83 -5.48 0.43 -5.33
N TRP A 84 -4.87 0.19 -4.17
CA TRP A 84 -5.34 -0.85 -3.26
C TRP A 84 -6.71 -0.51 -2.67
N TYR A 85 -6.91 0.72 -2.18
CA TYR A 85 -8.19 1.12 -1.63
C TYR A 85 -9.32 0.98 -2.65
N ALA A 86 -9.11 1.47 -3.87
CA ALA A 86 -10.06 1.32 -4.96
C ALA A 86 -10.32 -0.15 -5.29
N PHE A 87 -9.27 -0.97 -5.41
CA PHE A 87 -9.39 -2.40 -5.67
C PHE A 87 -10.23 -3.11 -4.59
N TRP A 88 -9.88 -2.92 -3.31
CA TRP A 88 -10.58 -3.53 -2.18
C TRP A 88 -12.05 -3.10 -2.13
N TYR A 89 -12.31 -1.79 -2.23
CA TYR A 89 -13.66 -1.23 -2.12
C TYR A 89 -14.55 -1.67 -3.29
N LEU A 90 -14.04 -1.64 -4.52
CA LEU A 90 -14.77 -2.09 -5.69
C LEU A 90 -14.98 -3.60 -5.70
N TYR A 91 -13.99 -4.39 -5.26
CA TYR A 91 -14.11 -5.84 -5.14
C TYR A 91 -15.26 -6.22 -4.20
N LEU A 92 -15.33 -5.62 -3.01
CA LEU A 92 -16.42 -5.85 -2.07
C LEU A 92 -17.76 -5.38 -2.62
N THR A 93 -17.81 -4.21 -3.26
CA THR A 93 -19.03 -3.68 -3.87
C THR A 93 -19.56 -4.61 -4.96
N ARG A 94 -18.69 -5.13 -5.83
CA ARG A 94 -19.05 -6.08 -6.90
C ARG A 94 -19.50 -7.41 -6.34
N ARG A 95 -18.86 -7.91 -5.27
CA ARG A 95 -19.24 -9.16 -4.60
C ARG A 95 -20.62 -9.04 -3.93
N ALA A 96 -20.91 -7.89 -3.32
CA ALA A 96 -22.24 -7.60 -2.77
C ALA A 96 -23.32 -7.62 -3.87
N ARG A 97 -23.04 -7.02 -5.05
CA ARG A 97 -23.98 -7.04 -6.20
C ARG A 97 -24.20 -8.43 -6.78
N LYS A 98 -23.15 -9.26 -6.87
CA LYS A 98 -23.26 -10.65 -7.38
C LYS A 98 -23.93 -11.61 -6.38
N GLY A 99 -24.01 -11.23 -5.11
CA GLY A 99 -24.52 -12.06 -4.02
C GLY A 99 -25.99 -11.83 -3.64
N GLY A 100 -26.72 -10.91 -4.28
CA GLY A 100 -28.16 -10.71 -4.06
C GLY A 100 -28.93 -10.85 -5.38
N CYS A 101 -30.06 -11.55 -5.52
CA CYS A 101 -31.01 -12.11 -4.55
C CYS A 101 -31.12 -11.34 -3.23
N TRP A 102 -31.29 -10.02 -3.31
CA TRP A 102 -31.98 -9.18 -2.32
C TRP A 102 -32.32 -7.86 -3.02
N GLN A 103 -33.38 -7.92 -3.83
CA GLN A 103 -34.52 -7.02 -3.71
C GLN A 103 -35.78 -7.86 -3.88
#